data_AF-A0AAJ3KID9-F1
#
_entry.id   AF-A0AAJ3KID9-F1
#
_cell.length_a   1.000
_cell.length_b   1.000
_cell.length_c   1.000
_cell.angle_alpha   90.00
_cell.angle_beta   90.00
_cell.angle_gamma   90.00
#
_symmetry.space_group_name_H-M   'P 1'
#
loop_
_entity.id
_entity.type
_entity.pdbx_description
1 polymer ?
#
loop_
_entity_poly.entity_id
_entity_poly.type
_entity_poly.pdbx_seq_one_letter_code
_entity_poly.pdbx_strand_id
1 'polypeptide(L)'
;MNKTYVTKEIISRVVDRLYQQGERIEVGGNRHTYKRKYHLKYSQIIVRNVLNAFLEEIAVVLSEGDAVKITGYFRLEPKLYKGWEQKFKLCEEKQTVPDQYKPKVKLYKRLKDACKSLVKENNKMNEEEL
;
A
#
# COMPACT_ATOMS: atom_id res chain seq x y z
N MET A 1 -12.55 -18.49 -8.53
CA MET A 1 -11.30 -18.50 -7.74
C MET A 1 -10.78 -17.08 -7.73
N ASN A 2 -10.50 -16.50 -6.55
CA ASN A 2 -10.00 -15.13 -6.47
C ASN A 2 -8.52 -15.11 -6.86
N LYS A 3 -8.16 -14.23 -7.79
CA LYS A 3 -6.80 -14.10 -8.30
C LYS A 3 -5.93 -13.34 -7.29
N THR A 4 -4.64 -13.65 -7.26
CA THR A 4 -3.65 -12.81 -6.58
C THR A 4 -2.76 -12.16 -7.63
N TYR A 5 -2.78 -10.82 -7.71
CA TYR A 5 -1.91 -10.06 -8.57
C TYR A 5 -0.54 -9.84 -7.90
N VAL A 6 0.53 -10.24 -8.57
CA VAL A 6 1.90 -9.99 -8.11
C VAL A 6 2.42 -8.64 -8.60
N THR A 7 3.52 -8.17 -8.02
CA THR A 7 4.08 -6.83 -8.28
C THR A 7 4.21 -6.46 -9.75
N LYS A 8 4.69 -7.39 -10.59
CA LYS A 8 4.84 -7.16 -12.04
C LYS A 8 3.49 -6.91 -12.72
N GLU A 9 2.46 -7.66 -12.34
CA GLU A 9 1.12 -7.52 -12.92
C GLU A 9 0.47 -6.19 -12.50
N ILE A 10 0.64 -5.79 -11.23
CA ILE A 10 0.17 -4.48 -10.76
C ILE A 10 0.89 -3.34 -11.49
N ILE A 11 2.20 -3.43 -11.67
CA ILE A 11 2.96 -2.42 -12.41
C ILE A 11 2.41 -2.28 -13.84
N SER A 12 2.09 -3.38 -14.52
CA SER A 12 1.48 -3.33 -15.85
C SER A 12 0.16 -2.55 -15.84
N ARG A 13 -0.74 -2.85 -14.90
CA ARG A 13 -2.04 -2.17 -14.78
C ARG A 13 -1.90 -0.67 -14.50
N VAL A 14 -0.91 -0.28 -13.69
CA VAL A 14 -0.62 1.14 -13.42
C VAL A 14 -0.15 1.84 -14.68
N VAL A 15 0.73 1.22 -15.46
CA VAL A 15 1.19 1.77 -16.75
C VAL A 15 0.01 1.95 -17.70
N ASP A 16 -0.86 0.96 -17.80
CA ASP A 16 -2.06 1.03 -18.66
C ASP A 16 -3.01 2.14 -18.21
N ARG A 17 -3.27 2.29 -16.91
CA ARG A 17 -4.09 3.39 -16.35
C ARG A 17 -3.52 4.76 -16.69
N LEU A 18 -2.22 4.95 -16.49
CA LEU A 18 -1.55 6.22 -16.80
C LEU A 18 -1.68 6.57 -18.28
N TYR A 19 -1.51 5.60 -19.18
CA TYR A 19 -1.72 5.81 -20.62
C TYR A 19 -3.17 6.19 -20.95
N GLN A 20 -4.15 5.55 -20.33
CA GLN A 20 -5.58 5.86 -20.52
C GLN A 20 -5.95 7.27 -20.02
N GLN A 21 -5.31 7.75 -18.96
CA GLN A 21 -5.51 9.10 -18.41
C GLN A 21 -4.81 10.20 -19.23
N GLY A 22 -4.12 9.83 -20.32
CA GLY A 22 -3.35 10.77 -21.14
C GLY A 22 -2.05 11.24 -20.47
N GLU A 23 -1.68 10.65 -19.34
CA GLU A 23 -0.43 10.97 -18.66
C GLU A 23 0.76 10.36 -19.40
N ARG A 24 1.63 11.22 -19.93
CA ARG A 24 2.85 10.82 -20.61
C ARG A 24 4.06 11.48 -19.97
N ILE A 25 5.11 10.69 -19.77
CA ILE A 25 6.42 11.25 -19.44
C ILE A 25 7.05 11.71 -20.75
N GLU A 26 6.96 13.01 -21.04
CA GLU A 26 7.67 13.61 -22.16
C GLU A 26 9.16 13.72 -21.83
N VAL A 27 9.96 12.82 -22.41
CA VAL A 27 11.42 12.92 -22.36
C VAL A 27 11.83 13.87 -23.49
N GLY A 28 11.86 15.17 -23.20
CA GLY A 28 12.29 16.20 -24.14
C GLY A 28 13.74 15.99 -24.58
N GLY A 29 13.94 15.48 -25.78
CA GLY A 29 15.24 15.40 -26.44
C GLY A 29 15.52 16.70 -27.19
N ASN A 30 16.42 17.54 -26.68
CA ASN A 30 16.97 18.61 -27.51
C ASN A 30 17.76 17.97 -28.65
N ARG A 31 17.34 18.29 -29.88
CA ARG A 31 17.95 17.92 -31.15
C ARG A 31 19.48 17.95 -31.07
N HIS A 32 20.08 16.83 -31.51
CA HIS A 32 21.48 16.67 -31.92
C HIS A 32 22.54 16.91 -30.81
N THR A 33 23.37 15.88 -30.60
CA THR A 33 24.69 15.91 -29.94
C THR A 33 24.80 15.92 -28.41
N TYR A 34 24.04 15.09 -27.69
CA TYR A 34 24.31 14.86 -26.27
C TYR A 34 24.63 13.40 -25.92
N LYS A 35 25.93 13.09 -25.86
CA LYS A 35 26.50 11.87 -25.22
C LYS A 35 26.60 12.03 -23.69
N ARG A 36 25.56 12.50 -23.01
CA ARG A 36 25.54 12.52 -21.54
C ARG A 36 24.34 11.72 -21.03
N LYS A 37 24.61 10.77 -20.13
CA LYS A 37 23.56 10.10 -19.33
C LYS A 37 22.79 11.19 -18.58
N TYR A 38 21.68 11.65 -19.12
CA TYR A 38 20.79 12.54 -18.38
C TYR A 38 20.14 11.71 -17.28
N HIS A 39 20.48 12.01 -16.03
CA HIS A 39 19.67 11.58 -14.91
C HIS A 39 18.37 12.38 -14.97
N LEU A 40 17.36 11.84 -15.65
CA LEU A 40 16.01 12.41 -15.65
C LEU A 40 15.55 12.52 -14.20
N LYS A 41 15.41 13.75 -13.70
CA LYS A 41 14.81 13.99 -12.39
C LYS A 41 13.30 13.85 -12.56
N TYR A 42 12.70 12.88 -11.85
CA TYR A 42 11.25 12.80 -11.78
C TYR A 42 10.71 14.04 -11.07
N SER A 43 9.77 14.75 -11.69
CA SER A 43 9.06 15.82 -10.99
C SER A 43 8.19 15.24 -9.88
N GLN A 44 7.95 16.01 -8.81
CA GLN A 44 7.05 15.60 -7.74
C GLN A 44 5.65 15.24 -8.26
N ILE A 45 5.21 15.92 -9.32
CA ILE A 45 3.94 15.67 -10.00
C ILE A 45 3.94 14.26 -10.62
N ILE A 46 4.98 13.90 -11.37
CA ILE A 46 5.09 12.55 -11.97
C ILE A 46 5.08 11.47 -10.89
N VAL A 47 5.84 11.66 -9.81
CA VAL A 47 5.87 10.69 -8.69
C VAL A 47 4.51 10.56 -8.04
N ARG A 48 3.83 11.67 -7.77
CA ARG A 48 2.49 11.69 -7.17
C ARG A 48 1.48 10.94 -8.04
N ASN A 49 1.47 11.19 -9.34
CA ASN A 49 0.50 10.56 -10.23
C ASN A 49 0.70 9.05 -10.33
N VAL A 50 1.96 8.60 -10.44
CA VAL A 50 2.29 7.17 -10.42
C VAL A 50 1.84 6.51 -9.12
N LEU A 51 2.05 7.15 -7.97
CA LEU A 51 1.62 6.62 -6.68
C LEU A 51 0.09 6.57 -6.55
N ASN A 52 -0.62 7.61 -7.01
CA ASN A 52 -2.08 7.63 -7.03
C ASN A 52 -2.63 6.50 -7.90
N ALA A 53 -2.15 6.38 -9.14
CA ALA A 53 -2.55 5.32 -10.05
C ALA A 53 -2.28 3.92 -9.46
N PHE A 54 -1.15 3.75 -8.77
CA PHE A 54 -0.84 2.52 -8.04
C PHE A 54 -1.82 2.19 -6.92
N LEU A 55 -2.18 3.17 -6.09
CA LEU A 55 -3.13 2.97 -4.99
C LEU A 55 -4.56 2.74 -5.52
N GLU A 56 -4.94 3.43 -6.59
CA GLU A 56 -6.24 3.24 -7.24
C GLU A 56 -6.39 1.84 -7.84
N GLU A 57 -5.37 1.32 -8.53
CA GLU A 57 -5.41 -0.05 -9.04
C GLU A 57 -5.50 -1.09 -7.92
N ILE A 58 -4.83 -0.87 -6.79
CA ILE A 58 -5.00 -1.74 -5.61
C ILE A 58 -6.45 -1.73 -5.13
N ALA A 59 -7.10 -0.55 -5.08
CA ALA A 59 -8.49 -0.44 -4.67
C ALA A 59 -9.44 -1.17 -5.63
N VAL A 60 -9.21 -1.06 -6.95
CA VAL A 60 -9.98 -1.80 -7.96
C VAL A 60 -9.83 -3.31 -7.75
N VAL A 61 -8.61 -3.83 -7.66
CA VAL A 61 -8.36 -5.27 -7.46
C VAL A 61 -9.05 -5.78 -6.18
N LEU A 62 -9.00 -5.02 -5.08
CA LEU A 62 -9.68 -5.41 -3.85
C LEU A 62 -11.21 -5.40 -3.99
N SER A 63 -11.77 -4.45 -4.75
CA SER A 63 -13.21 -4.37 -5.03
C SER A 63 -13.73 -5.53 -5.88
N GLU A 64 -12.87 -6.10 -6.71
CA GLU A 64 -13.13 -7.30 -7.53
C GLU A 64 -13.08 -8.60 -6.68
N GLY A 65 -12.74 -8.50 -5.39
CA GLY A 65 -12.58 -9.65 -4.49
C GLY A 65 -11.19 -10.30 -4.55
N ASP A 66 -10.28 -9.73 -5.34
CA ASP A 66 -8.95 -10.26 -5.59
C ASP A 66 -7.92 -9.75 -4.59
N ALA A 67 -6.74 -10.38 -4.56
CA ALA A 67 -5.66 -10.03 -3.66
C ALA A 67 -4.49 -9.37 -4.41
N VAL A 68 -3.79 -8.47 -3.73
CA VAL A 68 -2.56 -7.85 -4.22
C VAL A 68 -1.37 -8.32 -3.39
N LYS A 69 -0.28 -8.71 -4.04
CA LYS A 69 0.98 -9.07 -3.40
C LYS A 69 2.13 -8.20 -3.92
N ILE A 70 2.64 -7.33 -3.06
CA ILE A 70 3.88 -6.59 -3.29
C ILE A 70 5.04 -7.36 -2.66
N THR A 71 5.83 -8.00 -3.52
CA THR A 71 6.88 -8.95 -3.11
C THR A 71 7.87 -8.31 -2.15
N GLY A 72 8.08 -8.96 -1.01
CA GLY A 72 8.98 -8.47 0.05
C GLY A 72 8.35 -7.45 1.00
N TYR A 73 7.23 -6.82 0.64
CA TYR A 73 6.58 -5.77 1.43
C TYR A 73 5.30 -6.25 2.11
N PHE A 74 4.23 -6.50 1.36
CA PHE A 74 2.94 -6.88 1.92
C PHE A 74 2.05 -7.68 0.94
N ARG A 75 1.00 -8.29 1.49
CA ARG A 75 -0.18 -8.78 0.75
C ARG A 75 -1.44 -8.13 1.32
N LEU A 76 -2.31 -7.66 0.43
CA LEU A 76 -3.65 -7.16 0.73
C LEU A 76 -4.65 -8.14 0.15
N GLU A 77 -5.65 -8.52 0.92
CA GLU A 77 -6.75 -9.37 0.47
C GLU A 77 -8.04 -8.96 1.17
N PRO A 78 -9.19 -8.97 0.48
CA PRO A 78 -10.47 -8.77 1.15
C PRO A 78 -10.75 -9.97 2.06
N LYS A 79 -11.10 -9.69 3.31
CA LYS A 79 -11.52 -10.71 4.28
C LYS A 79 -12.85 -10.32 4.88
N LEU A 80 -13.78 -11.27 4.92
CA LEU A 80 -15.04 -11.10 5.64
C LEU A 80 -14.77 -11.11 7.15
N TYR A 81 -15.20 -10.05 7.83
CA TYR A 81 -15.21 -9.98 9.28
C TYR A 81 -16.66 -10.10 9.74
N LYS A 82 -16.90 -11.03 10.66
CA LYS A 82 -18.20 -11.19 11.30
C LYS A 82 -18.54 -9.92 12.08
N GLY A 83 -19.81 -9.56 12.02
CA GLY A 83 -20.39 -8.49 12.79
C GLY A 83 -20.24 -8.73 14.29
N TRP A 84 -20.26 -7.64 15.05
CA TRP A 84 -20.22 -7.67 16.50
C TRP A 84 -21.12 -6.57 17.08
N GLU A 85 -21.51 -6.72 18.33
CA GLU A 85 -22.10 -5.62 19.09
C GLU A 85 -20.98 -4.71 19.60
N GLN A 86 -21.06 -3.42 19.26
CA GLN A 86 -20.17 -2.40 19.76
C GLN A 86 -20.90 -1.54 20.79
N LYS A 87 -20.36 -1.47 22.00
CA LYS A 87 -20.77 -0.49 23.01
C LYS A 87 -19.91 0.76 22.87
N PHE A 88 -20.54 1.90 22.60
CA PHE A 88 -19.85 3.19 22.66
C PHE A 88 -19.90 3.73 24.10
N LYS A 89 -18.80 4.28 24.60
CA LYS A 89 -18.79 4.88 25.96
C LYS A 89 -19.73 6.09 26.10
N LEU A 90 -20.15 6.69 24.98
CA LEU A 90 -20.95 7.92 24.91
C LEU A 90 -22.44 7.68 24.60
N CYS A 91 -22.81 6.49 24.11
CA CYS A 91 -24.19 6.09 23.86
C CYS A 91 -24.44 4.76 24.56
N GLU A 92 -25.39 4.72 25.49
CA GLU A 92 -25.80 3.48 26.17
C GLU A 92 -26.46 2.46 25.22
N GLU A 93 -26.82 2.90 24.01
CA GLU A 93 -27.34 2.03 22.96
C GLU A 93 -26.24 1.18 22.32
N LYS A 94 -26.49 -0.12 22.28
CA LYS A 94 -25.66 -1.08 21.55
C LYS A 94 -25.86 -0.87 20.05
N GLN A 95 -24.79 -0.60 19.32
CA GLN A 95 -24.83 -0.62 17.86
C GLN A 95 -24.31 -1.96 17.35
N THR A 96 -25.11 -2.61 16.51
CA THR A 96 -24.72 -3.82 15.81
C THR A 96 -23.91 -3.44 14.56
N VAL A 97 -22.63 -3.80 14.54
CA VAL A 97 -21.80 -3.70 13.34
C VAL A 97 -22.09 -4.92 12.47
N PRO A 98 -22.56 -4.76 11.22
CA PRO A 98 -22.86 -5.91 10.35
C PRO A 98 -21.59 -6.59 9.85
N ASP A 99 -21.75 -7.81 9.32
CA ASP A 99 -20.74 -8.51 8.55
C ASP A 99 -20.26 -7.64 7.40
N GLN A 100 -18.95 -7.48 7.27
CA GLN A 100 -18.37 -6.63 6.22
C GLN A 100 -17.00 -7.12 5.78
N TYR A 101 -16.71 -6.97 4.49
CA TYR A 101 -15.37 -7.18 3.96
C TYR A 101 -14.48 -6.00 4.32
N LYS A 102 -13.31 -6.29 4.90
CA LYS A 102 -12.26 -5.30 5.12
C LYS A 102 -10.94 -5.81 4.53
N PRO A 103 -10.06 -4.90 4.08
CA PRO A 103 -8.72 -5.30 3.65
C PRO A 103 -7.95 -5.90 4.83
N LYS A 104 -7.48 -7.12 4.66
CA LYS A 104 -6.52 -7.75 5.56
C LYS A 104 -5.12 -7.54 5.02
N VAL A 105 -4.25 -6.98 5.86
CA VAL A 105 -2.84 -6.76 5.54
C VAL A 105 -2.00 -7.89 6.12
N LYS A 106 -1.17 -8.53 5.28
CA LYS A 106 -0.10 -9.43 5.72
C LYS A 106 1.25 -8.81 5.37
N LEU A 107 1.99 -8.38 6.39
CA LEU A 107 3.33 -7.79 6.21
C LEU A 107 4.40 -8.88 6.02
N TYR A 108 5.38 -8.58 5.16
CA TYR A 108 6.51 -9.45 4.85
C TYR A 108 7.83 -8.90 5.40
N LYS A 109 8.91 -9.66 5.12
CA LYS A 109 10.22 -9.53 5.73
C LYS A 109 10.76 -8.10 5.74
N ARG A 110 10.70 -7.34 4.63
CA ARG A 110 11.30 -5.99 4.58
C ARG A 110 10.68 -5.03 5.58
N LEU A 111 9.34 -4.98 5.65
CA LEU A 111 8.64 -4.10 6.58
C LEU A 111 8.80 -4.57 8.03
N LYS A 112 8.76 -5.88 8.26
CA LYS A 112 8.98 -6.43 9.60
C LYS A 112 10.39 -6.15 10.11
N ASP A 113 11.40 -6.41 9.28
CA ASP A 113 12.81 -6.24 9.64
C ASP A 113 13.16 -4.77 9.89
N ALA A 114 12.56 -3.83 9.15
CA ALA A 114 12.72 -2.40 9.40
C ALA A 114 12.27 -1.97 10.81
N CYS A 115 11.31 -2.67 11.40
CA CYS A 115 10.84 -2.40 12.76
C CYS A 115 11.55 -3.24 13.83
N LYS A 116 12.29 -4.30 13.46
CA LYS A 116 12.95 -5.19 14.43
C LYS A 116 14.02 -4.49 15.27
N SER A 117 14.68 -3.48 14.71
CA SER A 117 15.70 -2.70 15.42
C SER A 117 15.11 -1.70 16.41
N LEU A 118 13.79 -1.47 16.36
CA LEU A 118 13.06 -0.64 17.33
C LEU A 118 12.70 -1.49 18.55
N VAL A 119 13.69 -2.13 19.17
CA VAL A 119 13.51 -2.74 20.48
C VAL A 119 13.41 -1.58 21.46
N LYS A 120 12.30 -1.50 22.21
CA LYS A 120 12.27 -0.63 23.40
C LYS A 120 13.42 -1.08 24.29
N GLU A 121 14.38 -0.19 24.56
CA GLU A 121 15.12 -0.31 25.81
C GLU A 121 14.06 -0.40 26.91
N ASN A 122 13.86 -1.61 27.41
CA ASN A 122 13.09 -1.77 28.62
C ASN A 122 13.87 -1.00 29.67
N ASN A 123 13.32 0.13 30.10
CA ASN A 123 13.52 0.65 31.45
C ASN A 123 13.16 -0.47 32.44
N LYS A 124 14.08 -1.42 32.61
CA LYS A 124 14.32 -2.12 33.86
C LYS A 124 15.29 -1.22 34.63
N MET A 125 14.78 -0.13 35.16
CA MET A 125 15.38 0.53 36.30
C MET A 125 14.32 0.47 37.39
N ASN A 126 14.74 -0.09 38.52
CA ASN A 126 14.04 -0.21 39.80
C ASN A 126 13.24 -1.50 39.99
N GLU A 127 13.93 -2.64 39.87
CA GLU A 127 13.91 -3.59 40.98
C GLU A 127 15.24 -3.39 41.73
N GLU A 128 15.15 -3.25 43.05
CA GLU A 128 16.21 -3.05 44.08
C GLU A 128 16.44 -1.60 44.58
N GLU A 129 16.27 -1.49 45.91
CA GLU A 129 16.61 -0.41 46.85
C GLU A 129 15.61 0.75 47.08
N LEU A 130 14.56 0.52 47.90
CA LEU A 130 14.49 0.95 49.32
C LEU A 130 13.23 0.41 50.03
#